data_AF-A0A3D5B7I3-F1
#
_entry.id   AF-A0A3D5B7I3-F1
#
_cell.length_a   1.000
_cell.length_b   1.000
_cell.length_c   1.000
_cell.angle_alpha   90.00
_cell.angle_beta   90.00
_cell.angle_gamma   90.00
#
_symmetry.space_group_name_H-M   'P 1'
#
loop_
_entity.id
_entity.type
_entity.pdbx_description
1 polymer ?
#
loop_
_entity_poly.entity_id
_entity_poly.type
_entity_poly.pdbx_seq_one_letter_code
_entity_poly.pdbx_strand_id
1 'polypeptide(L)' 'MMSERSKRELTQEIHPGYLKAKRSEKITILDEFTAATGYNRKYAIKLLKHGLKRKGYKKVGRKKKYLRKGGLPTHQ' A
#
# COMPACT_ATOMS: atom_id res chain seq x y z
N MET A 1 9.71 -0.16 22.18
CA MET A 1 9.15 0.23 20.86
C MET A 1 8.61 -1.04 20.20
N MET A 2 7.35 -1.05 19.75
CA MET A 2 6.77 -2.23 19.08
C MET A 2 7.50 -2.56 17.78
N SER A 3 7.74 -3.85 17.54
CA SER A 3 8.33 -4.36 16.30
C SER A 3 7.44 -4.07 15.08
N GLU A 4 8.04 -3.91 13.91
CA GLU A 4 7.31 -3.60 12.67
C GLU A 4 6.29 -4.67 12.29
N ARG A 5 6.52 -5.93 12.65
CA ARG A 5 5.58 -7.03 12.42
C ARG A 5 4.30 -6.85 13.25
N SER A 6 4.41 -6.58 14.54
CA SER A 6 3.26 -6.36 15.43
C SER A 6 2.40 -5.18 14.97
N LYS A 7 3.04 -4.11 14.47
CA LYS A 7 2.30 -2.97 13.91
C LYS A 7 1.52 -3.34 12.64
N ARG A 8 2.03 -4.29 11.84
CA ARG A 8 1.32 -4.79 10.65
C ARG A 8 0.12 -5.63 11.01
N GLU A 9 0.26 -6.52 11.99
CA GLU A 9 -0.82 -7.37 12.48
C GLU A 9 -1.97 -6.52 13.00
N LEU A 10 -1.67 -5.56 13.89
CA LEU A 10 -2.64 -4.60 14.40
C LEU A 10 -3.36 -3.82 13.28
N THR A 11 -2.60 -3.41 12.25
CA THR A 11 -3.19 -2.71 11.10
C THR A 11 -4.14 -3.63 10.33
N GLN A 12 -3.80 -4.91 10.14
CA GLN A 12 -4.64 -5.86 9.42
C GLN A 12 -5.95 -6.14 10.14
N GLU A 13 -5.94 -6.20 11.47
CA GLU A 13 -7.13 -6.41 12.29
C GLU A 13 -8.06 -5.19 12.28
N ILE A 14 -7.51 -3.98 12.39
CA ILE A 14 -8.29 -2.73 12.44
C ILE A 14 -8.79 -2.30 11.05
N HIS A 15 -8.07 -2.64 9.99
CA HIS A 15 -8.39 -2.26 8.61
C HIS A 15 -9.85 -2.54 8.19
N PRO A 16 -10.40 -3.76 8.34
CA PRO A 16 -11.79 -4.04 7.96
C PRO A 16 -12.80 -3.24 8.79
N GLY A 17 -12.52 -3.01 10.09
CA GLY A 17 -13.36 -2.18 10.96
C GLY A 17 -13.36 -0.72 10.52
N TYR A 18 -12.19 -0.17 10.22
CA TYR A 18 -12.04 1.21 9.72
C TYR A 18 -12.73 1.43 8.37
N LEU A 19 -12.72 0.43 7.47
CA LEU A 19 -13.40 0.55 6.18
C LEU A 19 -14.93 0.62 6.32
N LYS A 20 -15.51 -0.16 7.24
CA LYS A 20 -16.97 -0.22 7.48
C LYS A 20 -17.47 0.93 8.38
N ALA A 21 -16.61 1.51 9.19
CA ALA A 21 -16.95 2.55 10.16
C ALA A 21 -17.47 3.86 9.52
N LYS A 22 -18.38 4.52 10.24
CA LYS A 22 -18.83 5.89 9.93
C LYS A 22 -17.74 6.92 10.28
N ARG A 23 -17.95 8.18 9.89
CA ARG A 23 -16.95 9.25 10.09
C ARG A 23 -16.58 9.47 11.56
N SER A 24 -17.55 9.37 12.48
CA SER A 24 -17.32 9.49 13.92
C SER A 24 -16.48 8.33 14.46
N GLU A 25 -16.88 7.10 14.16
CA GLU A 25 -16.17 5.88 14.57
C GLU A 25 -14.74 5.81 14.03
N LYS A 26 -14.52 6.29 12.80
CA LYS A 26 -13.18 6.41 12.20
C LYS A 26 -12.24 7.29 13.02
N ILE A 27 -12.75 8.36 13.64
CA ILE A 27 -11.93 9.26 14.46
C ILE A 27 -11.47 8.55 15.73
N THR A 28 -12.38 7.82 16.39
CA THR A 28 -12.07 7.03 17.59
C THR A 28 -11.03 5.95 17.28
N ILE A 29 -11.26 5.16 16.23
CA ILE A 29 -10.33 4.12 15.77
C ILE A 29 -8.95 4.72 15.42
N LEU A 30 -8.92 5.90 14.80
CA LEU A 30 -7.68 6.60 14.47
C LEU A 30 -6.92 7.04 15.72
N ASP A 31 -7.62 7.57 16.71
CA ASP A 31 -7.01 8.06 17.95
C ASP A 31 -6.36 6.90 18.71
N GLU A 32 -7.11 5.82 18.93
CA GLU A 32 -6.64 4.57 19.55
C GLU A 32 -5.43 3.99 18.80
N PHE A 33 -5.50 3.94 17.46
CA PHE A 33 -4.40 3.44 16.65
C PHE A 33 -3.15 4.32 16.75
N THR A 34 -3.30 5.64 16.77
CA THR A 34 -2.16 6.56 16.91
C THR A 34 -1.54 6.49 18.31
N ALA A 35 -2.36 6.34 19.36
CA ALA A 35 -1.89 6.16 20.73
C ALA A 35 -1.12 4.85 20.91
N ALA A 36 -1.60 3.75 20.31
CA ALA A 36 -0.96 2.44 20.39
C ALA A 36 0.35 2.33 19.58
N THR A 37 0.38 2.91 18.37
CA THR A 37 1.52 2.74 17.44
C THR A 37 2.54 3.88 17.46
N GLY A 38 2.17 5.04 18.01
CA GLY A 38 2.95 6.28 17.95
C GLY A 38 2.99 6.91 16.56
N TYR A 39 2.15 6.48 15.62
CA TYR A 39 2.10 7.06 14.28
C TYR A 39 1.33 8.38 14.25
N ASN A 40 1.73 9.28 13.35
CA ASN A 40 0.95 10.48 13.05
C ASN A 40 -0.37 10.10 12.36
N ARG A 41 -1.46 10.81 12.70
CA ARG A 41 -2.80 10.69 12.09
C ARG A 41 -2.78 10.62 10.55
N LYS A 42 -1.99 11.48 9.88
CA LYS A 42 -1.83 11.48 8.41
C LYS A 42 -1.30 10.14 7.89
N TYR A 43 -0.33 9.56 8.60
CA TYR A 43 0.24 8.28 8.21
C TYR A 43 -0.71 7.11 8.52
N ALA A 44 -1.37 7.15 9.68
CA ALA A 44 -2.40 6.19 10.06
C ALA A 44 -3.58 6.15 9.08
N ILE A 45 -4.10 7.30 8.66
CA ILE A 45 -5.17 7.39 7.65
C ILE A 45 -4.72 6.74 6.34
N LYS A 46 -3.49 7.03 5.90
CA LYS A 46 -2.95 6.45 4.66
C LYS A 46 -2.85 4.93 4.75
N LEU A 47 -2.38 4.41 5.88
CA LEU A 47 -2.27 2.97 6.16
C LEU A 47 -3.65 2.29 6.20
N LEU A 48 -4.58 2.83 6.98
CA LEU A 48 -5.91 2.24 7.17
C LEU A 48 -6.79 2.36 5.92
N LYS A 49 -6.62 3.40 5.10
CA LYS A 49 -7.39 3.60 3.87
C LYS A 49 -6.89 2.75 2.70
N HIS A 50 -5.59 2.66 2.52
CA HIS A 50 -4.99 2.00 1.35
C HIS A 50 -4.42 0.61 1.64
N GLY A 51 -4.42 0.21 2.91
CA GLY A 51 -3.73 -0.98 3.39
C GLY A 51 -2.21 -0.81 3.36
N LEU A 52 -1.50 -1.79 3.93
CA LEU A 52 -0.07 -1.96 3.76
C LEU A 52 0.17 -2.33 2.30
N LYS A 53 0.48 -1.35 1.43
CA LYS A 53 0.75 -1.58 0.01
C LYS A 53 1.71 -2.76 -0.14
N ARG A 54 1.24 -3.85 -0.75
CA ARG A 54 2.11 -4.97 -1.12
C ARG A 54 3.19 -4.45 -2.06
N LYS A 55 4.41 -4.93 -1.83
CA LYS A 55 5.62 -4.65 -2.62
C LYS A 55 5.31 -4.62 -4.12
N GLY A 56 5.54 -3.45 -4.72
CA GLY A 56 5.89 -3.28 -6.12
C GLY A 56 4.81 -3.65 -7.14
N TYR A 57 4.14 -2.63 -7.67
CA TYR A 57 3.91 -2.66 -9.12
C TYR A 57 5.31 -2.76 -9.74
N LYS A 58 5.72 -3.93 -10.22
CA LYS A 58 6.88 -4.01 -11.11
C LYS A 58 6.55 -3.04 -12.23
N LYS A 59 7.24 -1.91 -12.31
CA LYS A 59 7.20 -1.04 -13.48
C LYS A 59 7.81 -1.88 -14.60
N VAL A 60 6.97 -2.66 -15.28
CA VAL A 60 7.32 -3.27 -16.55
C VAL A 60 7.63 -2.07 -17.43
N GLY A 61 8.91 -1.89 -17.79
CA GLY A 61 9.35 -0.74 -18.57
C GLY A 61 8.50 -0.56 -19.83
N ARG A 62 8.48 0.66 -20.38
CA ARG A 62 7.75 0.96 -21.63
C ARG A 62 8.06 -0.11 -22.69
N LYS A 63 7.03 -0.79 -23.20
CA LYS A 63 7.21 -1.80 -24.26
C LYS A 63 7.96 -1.18 -25.44
N LYS A 64 9.04 -1.83 -25.91
CA LYS A 64 9.81 -1.38 -27.08
C LYS A 64 8.92 -1.43 -28.33
N LYS A 65 8.87 -0.32 -29.09
CA LYS A 65 7.99 -0.13 -30.26
C LYS A 65 8.46 -0.84 -31.54
N TYR A 66 9.69 -1.39 -31.56
CA TYR A 66 10.35 -1.89 -32.77
C TYR A 66 10.74 -3.37 -32.76
N LEU A 67 10.08 -4.22 -31.95
CA LEU A 67 10.22 -5.66 -32.14
C LEU A 67 9.30 -6.11 -33.30
N ARG A 68 9.63 -5.69 -34.53
CA ARG A 68 8.95 -6.15 -35.75
C ARG A 68 9.51 -7.51 -36.12
N LYS A 69 8.65 -8.53 -36.11
CA LYS A 69 8.91 -9.83 -36.74
C LYS A 69 9.33 -9.62 -38.20
N GLY A 70 10.46 -10.21 -38.59
CA GLY A 70 10.81 -10.47 -39.99
C GLY A 70 11.70 -9.44 -40.68
N GLY A 71 12.89 -9.91 -41.08
CA GLY A 71 13.65 -9.39 -42.23
C GLY A 71 14.72 -8.35 -41.93
N LEU A 72 15.93 -8.78 -41.62
CA LEU A 72 17.14 -8.04 -41.99
C LEU A 72 17.80 -8.81 -43.15
N PRO A 73 17.92 -8.23 -44.36
CA PRO A 73 18.81 -8.78 -45.37
C PRO A 73 20.24 -8.42 -44.94
N THR A 74 21.05 -9.44 -44.66
CA THR A 74 22.49 -9.30 -44.57
C THR A 74 23.01 -8.98 -45.98
N HIS A 75 23.50 -7.76 -46.18
CA HIS A 75 24.35 -7.47 -47.33
C HIS A 75 25.71 -8.14 -47.12
N GLN A 76 26.02 -9.11 -47.98
CA GLN A 76 27.38 -9.35 -48.45
C GLN A 76 27.33 -9.86 -49.88
#